data_AF-A0AA91PA01-F1
#
_entry.id   AF-A0AA91PA01-F1
#
_cell.length_a   1.000
_cell.length_b   1.000
_cell.length_c   1.000
_cell.angle_alpha   90.00
_cell.angle_beta   90.00
_cell.angle_gamma   90.00
#
_symmetry.space_group_name_H-M   'P 1'
#
loop_
_entity.id
_entity.type
_entity.pdbx_description
1 polymer ?
#
loop_
_entity_poly.entity_id
_entity_poly.type
_entity_poly.pdbx_seq_one_letter_code
_entity_poly.pdbx_strand_id
1 'polypeptide(L)'
;TVPIYQAMKEVDGDPTKLTWEIYRDTVIEQAEQGVDYMTVHAGLLFEHVPLTAERITGIVSRGGSIMAKWCMANQQQSFLYTHFAELCEIFAHYDVTVSLGDGLRPGCIADANDAAQFAELRTLGELTKVAKSHGVQVMIEGPGHVPMHKIAENV
;
A
#
# COMPACT_ATOMS: atom_id res chain seq x y z
N THR A 1 -3.46 9.86 6.93
CA THR A 1 -2.89 8.89 7.92
C THR A 1 -2.42 7.64 7.20
N VAL A 2 -1.93 6.61 7.92
CA VAL A 2 -1.69 5.26 7.38
C VAL A 2 -2.52 4.26 8.21
N PRO A 3 -3.75 3.91 7.80
CA PRO A 3 -4.71 3.21 8.67
C PRO A 3 -4.21 1.88 9.23
N ILE A 4 -3.36 1.17 8.47
CA ILE A 4 -2.80 -0.12 8.89
C ILE A 4 -2.02 -0.02 10.21
N TYR A 5 -1.47 1.16 10.57
CA TYR A 5 -0.73 1.31 11.83
C TYR A 5 -1.63 1.31 13.06
N GLN A 6 -2.87 1.79 12.95
CA GLN A 6 -3.85 1.67 14.02
C GLN A 6 -4.45 0.27 14.04
N ALA A 7 -4.81 -0.29 12.88
CA ALA A 7 -5.30 -1.67 12.78
C ALA A 7 -4.31 -2.69 13.41
N MET A 8 -3.00 -2.45 13.27
CA MET A 8 -1.97 -3.26 13.94
C MET A 8 -2.02 -3.22 15.47
N LYS A 9 -2.53 -2.13 16.08
CA LYS A 9 -2.70 -2.06 17.54
C LYS A 9 -3.86 -2.92 18.02
N GLU A 10 -4.93 -3.02 17.23
CA GLU A 10 -6.10 -3.86 17.51
C GLU A 10 -5.76 -5.37 17.52
N VAL A 11 -4.62 -5.74 16.93
CA VAL A 11 -4.12 -7.12 16.87
C VAL A 11 -2.82 -7.32 17.69
N ASP A 12 -2.58 -6.46 18.67
CA ASP A 12 -1.41 -6.52 19.57
C ASP A 12 -0.06 -6.57 18.83
N GLY A 13 0.02 -5.93 17.67
CA GLY A 13 1.24 -5.90 16.86
C GLY A 13 1.51 -7.17 16.04
N ASP A 14 0.60 -8.16 16.03
CA ASP A 14 0.73 -9.35 15.22
C ASP A 14 0.06 -9.16 13.84
N PRO A 15 0.84 -8.96 12.76
CA PRO A 15 0.26 -8.69 11.47
C PRO A 15 -0.56 -9.87 10.96
N THR A 16 -0.28 -11.12 11.36
CA THR A 16 -0.98 -12.31 10.84
C THR A 16 -2.46 -12.38 11.25
N LYS A 17 -2.84 -11.64 12.29
CA LYS A 17 -4.20 -11.56 12.81
C LYS A 17 -5.03 -10.43 12.19
N LEU A 18 -4.44 -9.61 11.32
CA LEU A 18 -5.19 -8.58 10.61
C LEU A 18 -6.28 -9.23 9.74
N THR A 19 -7.46 -8.63 9.74
CA THR A 19 -8.55 -8.98 8.83
C THR A 19 -9.05 -7.72 8.11
N TRP A 20 -9.83 -7.92 7.05
CA TRP A 20 -10.49 -6.83 6.34
C TRP A 20 -11.39 -6.03 7.29
N GLU A 21 -12.14 -6.68 8.18
CA GLU A 21 -13.08 -6.03 9.09
C GLU A 21 -12.38 -5.08 10.06
N ILE A 22 -11.27 -5.52 10.68
CA ILE A 22 -10.46 -4.67 11.57
C ILE A 22 -9.95 -3.44 10.83
N TYR A 23 -9.44 -3.63 9.62
CA TYR A 23 -8.94 -2.54 8.80
C TYR A 23 -10.05 -1.58 8.35
N ARG A 24 -11.18 -2.12 7.89
CA ARG A 24 -12.36 -1.36 7.46
C ARG A 24 -12.90 -0.50 8.59
N ASP A 25 -13.05 -1.07 9.78
CA ASP A 25 -13.57 -0.34 10.95
C ASP A 25 -12.60 0.77 11.36
N THR A 26 -11.28 0.52 11.28
CA THR A 26 -10.24 1.55 11.48
C THR A 26 -10.35 2.69 10.45
N VAL A 27 -10.60 2.36 9.18
CA VAL A 27 -10.77 3.36 8.11
C VAL A 27 -12.01 4.22 8.37
N ILE A 28 -13.14 3.60 8.72
CA ILE A 28 -14.38 4.32 9.03
C ILE A 28 -14.17 5.25 10.23
N GLU A 29 -13.58 4.75 11.32
CA GLU A 29 -13.28 5.56 12.51
C GLU A 29 -12.43 6.79 12.15
N GLN A 30 -11.37 6.62 11.37
CA GLN A 30 -10.51 7.73 10.96
C GLN A 30 -11.22 8.70 9.99
N ALA A 31 -12.10 8.20 9.12
CA ALA A 31 -12.89 9.03 8.21
C ALA A 31 -13.91 9.89 8.99
N GLU A 32 -14.58 9.30 9.99
CA GLU A 32 -15.49 10.03 10.90
C GLU A 32 -14.77 11.10 11.73
N GLN A 33 -13.49 10.91 12.02
CA GLN A 33 -12.63 11.90 12.67
C GLN A 33 -12.19 13.04 11.73
N GLY A 34 -12.47 12.93 10.42
CA GLY A 34 -12.16 13.96 9.43
C GLY A 34 -10.75 13.86 8.83
N VAL A 35 -10.17 12.67 8.73
CA VAL A 35 -8.89 12.48 8.02
C VAL A 35 -9.05 12.71 6.52
N ASP A 36 -8.31 13.66 5.95
CA ASP A 36 -8.46 14.08 4.54
C ASP A 36 -7.90 13.08 3.51
N TYR A 37 -6.85 12.35 3.87
CA TYR A 37 -6.26 11.33 2.99
C TYR A 37 -5.67 10.15 3.75
N MET A 38 -5.66 8.98 3.12
CA MET A 38 -5.15 7.75 3.72
C MET A 38 -4.16 7.04 2.80
N THR A 39 -2.98 6.72 3.32
CA THR A 39 -2.00 5.87 2.62
C THR A 39 -2.41 4.40 2.71
N VAL A 40 -2.66 3.80 1.55
CA VAL A 40 -3.09 2.40 1.40
C VAL A 40 -2.07 1.63 0.56
N HIS A 41 -1.46 0.61 1.15
CA HIS A 41 -0.44 -0.22 0.50
C HIS A 41 -1.10 -1.37 -0.30
N ALA A 42 -2.03 -1.03 -1.19
CA ALA A 42 -2.79 -2.02 -1.97
C ALA A 42 -2.04 -2.51 -3.22
N GLY A 43 -0.91 -1.89 -3.61
CA GLY A 43 -0.13 -2.30 -4.77
C GLY A 43 0.89 -3.43 -4.53
N LEU A 44 1.14 -3.78 -3.27
CA LEU A 44 2.00 -4.91 -2.92
C LEU A 44 1.19 -6.20 -3.06
N LEU A 45 1.40 -6.88 -4.18
CA LEU A 45 0.77 -8.16 -4.45
C LEU A 45 1.64 -9.33 -3.94
N PHE A 46 1.00 -10.47 -3.66
CA PHE A 46 1.69 -11.68 -3.18
C PHE A 46 2.85 -12.10 -4.10
N GLU A 47 2.64 -12.05 -5.42
CA GLU A 47 3.63 -12.34 -6.45
C GLU A 47 4.79 -11.32 -6.51
N HIS A 48 4.64 -10.13 -5.92
CA HIS A 48 5.72 -9.14 -5.87
C HIS A 48 6.72 -9.41 -4.75
N VAL A 49 6.31 -10.11 -3.68
CA VAL A 49 7.17 -10.35 -2.51
C VAL A 49 8.49 -11.05 -2.89
N PRO A 50 8.50 -12.12 -3.71
CA PRO A 50 9.74 -12.77 -4.14
C PRO A 50 10.70 -11.86 -4.92
N LEU A 51 10.19 -10.83 -5.61
CA LEU A 51 11.02 -9.88 -6.36
C LEU A 51 11.98 -9.08 -5.46
N THR A 52 11.68 -9.02 -4.15
CA THR A 52 12.49 -8.31 -3.16
C THR A 52 13.58 -9.16 -2.52
N ALA A 53 13.63 -10.47 -2.82
CA ALA A 53 14.53 -11.42 -2.17
C ALA A 53 16.02 -11.08 -2.35
N GLU A 54 16.36 -10.49 -3.50
CA GLU A 54 17.74 -10.12 -3.88
C GLU A 54 18.10 -8.66 -3.54
N ARG A 55 17.19 -7.92 -2.90
CA ARG A 55 17.47 -6.53 -2.48
C ARG A 55 18.50 -6.48 -1.37
N ILE A 56 19.35 -5.46 -1.40
CA ILE A 56 20.29 -5.19 -0.31
C ILE A 56 19.55 -4.81 0.98
N THR A 57 18.49 -4.01 0.86
CA THR A 57 17.73 -3.50 2.01
C THR A 57 16.33 -4.09 2.17
N GLY A 58 15.95 -5.04 1.31
CA GLY A 58 14.64 -5.70 1.36
C GLY A 58 13.47 -4.72 1.21
N ILE A 59 12.44 -4.93 2.03
CA ILE A 59 11.25 -4.07 2.10
C ILE A 59 11.42 -3.07 3.24
N VAL A 60 11.62 -1.79 2.90
CA VAL A 60 11.81 -0.71 3.89
C VAL A 60 10.54 0.06 4.24
N SER A 61 9.44 -0.18 3.51
CA SER A 61 8.15 0.38 3.89
C SER A 61 7.60 -0.35 5.11
N ARG A 62 7.25 0.39 6.17
CA ARG A 62 6.60 -0.20 7.34
C ARG A 62 5.23 -0.80 6.98
N GLY A 63 4.40 -0.07 6.24
CA GLY A 63 3.12 -0.60 5.77
C GLY A 63 3.29 -1.75 4.77
N GLY A 64 4.25 -1.62 3.84
CA GLY A 64 4.58 -2.69 2.88
C GLY A 64 5.04 -3.97 3.57
N SER A 65 5.95 -3.89 4.55
CA SER A 65 6.44 -5.05 5.30
C SER A 65 5.37 -5.74 6.15
N ILE A 66 4.44 -4.97 6.73
CA ILE A 66 3.24 -5.52 7.40
C ILE A 66 2.43 -6.37 6.41
N MET A 67 2.12 -5.79 5.24
CA MET A 67 1.32 -6.48 4.24
C MET A 67 2.04 -7.69 3.63
N ALA A 68 3.34 -7.59 3.35
CA ALA A 68 4.13 -8.71 2.87
C ALA A 68 4.11 -9.88 3.88
N LYS A 69 4.30 -9.60 5.17
CA LYS A 69 4.22 -10.62 6.23
C LYS A 69 2.83 -11.23 6.32
N TRP A 70 1.76 -10.44 6.24
CA TRP A 70 0.38 -10.95 6.22
C TRP A 70 0.13 -11.86 5.02
N CYS A 71 0.52 -11.44 3.80
CA CYS A 71 0.32 -12.22 2.58
C CYS A 71 1.08 -13.56 2.63
N MET A 72 2.33 -13.53 3.12
CA MET A 72 3.14 -14.75 3.29
C MET A 72 2.56 -15.72 4.32
N ALA A 73 2.10 -15.21 5.47
CA ALA A 73 1.53 -16.05 6.53
C ALA A 73 0.22 -16.72 6.11
N ASN A 74 -0.62 -16.01 5.34
CA ASN A 74 -1.92 -16.51 4.90
C ASN A 74 -1.87 -17.20 3.53
N GLN A 75 -0.74 -17.12 2.81
CA GLN A 75 -0.58 -17.59 1.42
C GLN A 75 -1.69 -17.07 0.49
N GLN A 76 -2.04 -15.79 0.64
CA GLN A 76 -3.16 -15.15 -0.03
C GLN A 76 -2.79 -13.76 -0.53
N GLN A 77 -3.57 -13.27 -1.49
CA GLN A 77 -3.45 -11.91 -1.98
C GLN A 77 -3.84 -10.91 -0.91
N SER A 78 -3.16 -9.74 -0.89
CA SER A 78 -3.43 -8.63 0.01
C SER A 78 -4.92 -8.31 0.10
N PHE A 79 -5.49 -8.33 1.30
CA PHE A 79 -6.89 -7.95 1.50
C PHE A 79 -7.16 -6.48 1.11
N LEU A 80 -6.14 -5.62 1.18
CA LEU A 80 -6.22 -4.24 0.70
C LEU A 80 -6.43 -4.16 -0.81
N TYR A 81 -5.88 -5.13 -1.55
CA TYR A 81 -6.08 -5.24 -2.99
C TYR A 81 -7.44 -5.86 -3.31
N THR A 82 -7.79 -6.98 -2.67
CA THR A 82 -9.03 -7.71 -2.99
C THR A 82 -10.30 -6.95 -2.59
N HIS A 83 -10.24 -6.10 -1.55
CA HIS A 83 -11.34 -5.24 -1.11
C HIS A 83 -11.19 -3.79 -1.57
N PHE A 84 -10.31 -3.49 -2.54
CA PHE A 84 -10.03 -2.09 -2.90
C PHE A 84 -11.28 -1.33 -3.41
N ALA A 85 -12.18 -1.99 -4.13
CA ALA A 85 -13.42 -1.38 -4.60
C ALA A 85 -14.36 -1.02 -3.42
N GLU A 86 -14.51 -1.92 -2.44
CA GLU A 86 -15.28 -1.69 -1.21
C GLU A 86 -14.65 -0.54 -0.39
N LEU A 87 -13.31 -0.50 -0.30
CA LEU A 87 -12.60 0.60 0.33
C LEU A 87 -12.87 1.95 -0.37
N CYS A 88 -12.96 1.96 -1.70
CA CYS A 88 -13.28 3.16 -2.45
C CYS A 88 -14.71 3.66 -2.19
N GLU A 89 -15.68 2.78 -1.93
CA GLU A 89 -17.04 3.19 -1.53
C GLU A 89 -17.02 3.96 -0.21
N ILE A 90 -16.20 3.52 0.75
CA ILE A 90 -16.01 4.22 2.03
C ILE A 90 -15.36 5.58 1.77
N PHE A 91 -14.26 5.62 1.02
CA PHE A 91 -13.58 6.89 0.71
C PHE A 91 -14.48 7.87 -0.03
N ALA A 92 -15.31 7.42 -0.97
CA ALA A 92 -16.26 8.26 -1.68
C ALA A 92 -17.34 8.83 -0.75
N HIS A 93 -17.80 8.06 0.24
CA HIS A 93 -18.80 8.52 1.21
C HIS A 93 -18.31 9.71 2.05
N TYR A 94 -17.04 9.69 2.44
CA TYR A 94 -16.45 10.68 3.34
C TYR A 94 -15.56 11.73 2.62
N ASP A 95 -15.47 11.68 1.28
CA ASP A 95 -14.54 12.48 0.46
C ASP A 95 -13.07 12.38 0.92
N VAL A 96 -12.64 11.15 1.24
CA VAL A 96 -11.25 10.87 1.62
C VAL A 96 -10.43 10.62 0.35
N THR A 97 -9.30 11.30 0.21
CA THR A 97 -8.36 11.04 -0.87
C THR A 97 -7.54 9.77 -0.59
N VAL A 98 -7.44 8.86 -1.55
CA VAL A 98 -6.53 7.72 -1.43
C VAL A 98 -5.12 8.11 -1.86
N SER A 99 -4.16 7.92 -0.96
CA SER A 99 -2.73 7.94 -1.27
C SER A 99 -2.28 6.50 -1.50
N LEU A 100 -2.03 6.13 -2.75
CA LEU A 100 -1.60 4.79 -3.10
C LEU A 100 -0.13 4.61 -2.72
N GLY A 101 0.10 3.86 -1.64
CA GLY A 101 1.40 3.74 -0.98
C GLY A 101 2.40 2.87 -1.72
N ASP A 102 3.68 3.22 -1.60
CA ASP A 102 4.83 2.58 -2.23
C ASP A 102 5.46 1.51 -1.31
N GLY A 103 4.71 0.42 -1.07
CA GLY A 103 5.12 -0.69 -0.22
C GLY A 103 6.47 -1.31 -0.58
N LEU A 104 6.86 -1.24 -1.85
CA LEU A 104 8.08 -1.80 -2.43
C LEU A 104 9.06 -0.72 -2.89
N ARG A 105 9.02 0.51 -2.34
CA ARG A 105 10.05 1.52 -2.64
C ARG A 105 11.48 1.04 -2.30
N PRO A 106 12.50 1.55 -3.01
CA PRO A 106 13.90 1.20 -2.73
C PRO A 106 14.41 1.86 -1.43
N GLY A 107 15.05 1.06 -0.59
CA GLY A 107 15.69 1.50 0.67
C GLY A 107 17.16 1.88 0.52
N CYS A 108 17.77 1.59 -0.64
CA CYS A 108 19.11 2.04 -0.98
C CYS A 108 19.25 2.23 -2.49
N ILE A 109 20.32 2.91 -2.91
CA ILE A 109 20.57 3.23 -4.33
C ILE A 109 20.74 1.99 -5.22
N ALA A 110 21.15 0.86 -4.66
CA ALA A 110 21.34 -0.39 -5.40
C ALA A 110 20.00 -1.04 -5.78
N ASP A 111 18.98 -0.85 -4.93
CA ASP A 111 17.64 -1.41 -5.11
C ASP A 111 16.74 -0.51 -5.99
N ALA A 112 17.24 0.66 -6.40
CA ALA A 112 16.48 1.65 -7.16
C ALA A 112 16.12 1.19 -8.59
N ASN A 113 14.87 1.41 -8.98
CA ASN A 113 14.29 1.07 -10.28
C ASN A 113 14.31 -0.45 -10.56
N ASP A 114 14.21 -1.27 -9.52
CA ASP A 114 14.18 -2.72 -9.67
C ASP A 114 12.80 -3.25 -10.10
N ALA A 115 12.74 -4.57 -10.33
CA ALA A 115 11.50 -5.24 -10.76
C ALA A 115 10.37 -5.10 -9.73
N ALA A 116 10.67 -5.17 -8.44
CA ALA A 116 9.68 -5.07 -7.37
C ALA A 116 9.02 -3.69 -7.34
N GLN A 117 9.82 -2.62 -7.43
CA GLN A 117 9.33 -1.24 -7.45
C GLN A 117 8.40 -1.00 -8.65
N PHE A 118 8.82 -1.38 -9.85
CA PHE A 118 8.01 -1.14 -11.06
C PHE A 118 6.82 -2.08 -11.20
N ALA A 119 6.87 -3.28 -10.60
CA ALA A 119 5.71 -4.16 -10.51
C ALA A 119 4.60 -3.50 -9.69
N GLU A 120 4.92 -3.00 -8.49
CA GLU A 120 3.97 -2.26 -7.66
C GLU A 120 3.45 -1.01 -8.37
N LEU A 121 4.32 -0.20 -8.98
CA LEU A 121 3.91 1.03 -9.66
C LEU A 121 2.85 0.77 -10.76
N ARG A 122 2.97 -0.33 -11.51
CA ARG A 122 1.97 -0.71 -12.52
C ARG A 122 0.62 -1.02 -11.87
N THR A 123 0.63 -1.78 -10.78
CA THR A 123 -0.58 -2.07 -10.00
C THR A 123 -1.21 -0.80 -9.43
N LEU A 124 -0.42 0.17 -8.94
CA LEU A 124 -0.96 1.45 -8.49
C LEU A 124 -1.66 2.21 -9.64
N GLY A 125 -1.15 2.10 -10.86
CA GLY A 125 -1.80 2.63 -12.07
C GLY A 125 -3.15 1.97 -12.40
N GLU A 126 -3.30 0.68 -12.09
CA GLU A 126 -4.58 -0.04 -12.23
C GLU A 126 -5.57 0.37 -11.14
N LEU A 127 -5.13 0.39 -9.88
CA LEU A 127 -5.93 0.82 -8.73
C LEU A 127 -6.37 2.29 -8.86
N THR A 128 -5.55 3.13 -9.47
CA THR A 128 -5.90 4.52 -9.80
C THR A 128 -7.15 4.59 -10.68
N LYS A 129 -7.32 3.66 -11.64
CA LYS A 129 -8.52 3.63 -12.49
C LYS A 129 -9.76 3.19 -11.70
N VAL A 130 -9.59 2.23 -10.78
CA VAL A 130 -10.66 1.78 -9.88
C VAL A 130 -11.10 2.90 -8.95
N ALA A 131 -10.18 3.57 -8.26
CA ALA A 131 -10.51 4.71 -7.40
C ALA A 131 -11.29 5.80 -8.16
N LYS A 132 -10.81 6.15 -9.37
CA LYS A 132 -11.48 7.13 -10.23
C LYS A 132 -12.88 6.69 -10.67
N SER A 133 -13.12 5.41 -10.94
CA SER A 133 -14.47 4.93 -11.30
C SER A 133 -15.46 5.02 -10.14
N HIS A 134 -15.00 5.07 -8.90
CA HIS A 134 -15.80 5.33 -7.70
C HIS A 134 -15.88 6.83 -7.33
N GLY A 135 -15.29 7.73 -8.13
CA GLY A 135 -15.25 9.16 -7.82
C GLY A 135 -14.27 9.56 -6.72
N VAL A 136 -13.35 8.67 -6.34
CA VAL A 136 -12.36 8.91 -5.29
C VAL A 136 -11.15 9.66 -5.85
N GLN A 137 -10.73 10.72 -5.14
CA GLN A 137 -9.50 11.45 -5.44
C GLN A 137 -8.28 10.57 -5.14
N VAL A 138 -7.27 10.59 -6.02
CA VAL A 138 -6.12 9.67 -5.95
C VAL A 138 -4.79 10.38 -6.21
N MET A 139 -3.81 10.07 -5.37
CA MET A 139 -2.39 10.35 -5.62
C MET A 139 -1.57 9.07 -5.46
N ILE A 140 -0.41 9.00 -6.12
CA ILE A 140 0.50 7.86 -6.09
C ILE A 140 1.76 8.27 -5.33
N GLU A 141 2.15 7.49 -4.32
CA GLU A 141 3.43 7.66 -3.64
C GLU A 141 4.56 7.11 -4.52
N GLY A 142 5.69 7.80 -4.52
CA GLY A 142 6.84 7.52 -5.38
C GLY A 142 8.08 7.12 -4.58
N PRO A 143 9.12 6.61 -5.24
CA PRO A 143 10.25 5.95 -4.61
C PRO A 143 11.06 6.82 -3.64
N GLY A 144 11.81 6.11 -2.80
CA GLY A 144 12.75 6.68 -1.83
C GLY A 144 14.15 6.88 -2.41
N HIS A 145 15.06 5.93 -2.15
CA HIS A 145 16.49 6.11 -2.43
C HIS A 145 16.80 5.91 -3.93
N VAL A 146 16.90 7.01 -4.69
CA VAL A 146 17.15 6.96 -6.15
C VAL A 146 18.35 7.86 -6.52
N PRO A 147 19.37 7.35 -7.26
CA PRO A 147 20.47 8.19 -7.74
C PRO A 147 20.00 9.12 -8.88
N MET A 148 20.62 10.29 -9.01
CA MET A 148 20.16 11.34 -9.94
C MET A 148 19.90 10.87 -11.38
N HIS A 149 20.76 10.01 -11.92
CA HIS A 149 20.65 9.49 -13.29
C HIS A 149 19.46 8.54 -13.51
N LYS A 150 18.80 8.08 -12.44
CA LYS A 150 17.60 7.21 -12.48
C LYS A 150 16.29 7.96 -12.21
N ILE A 151 16.34 9.23 -11.80
CA ILE A 151 15.13 9.99 -11.41
C ILE A 151 14.16 10.12 -12.59
N ALA A 152 14.65 10.43 -13.79
CA ALA A 152 13.80 10.70 -14.95
C ALA A 152 12.94 9.50 -15.40
N GLU A 153 13.35 8.27 -15.09
CA GLU A 153 12.56 7.06 -15.39
C GLU A 153 11.37 6.87 -14.44
N ASN A 154 11.36 7.56 -13.30
CA ASN A 154 10.31 7.46 -12.29
C ASN A 154 9.18 8.52 -12.45
N VAL A 155 9.29 9.42 -13.43
CA VAL A 155 8.38 10.56 -13.66
C VAL A 155 7.72 10.42 -15.01
#